data_AF-A0A1E3I4A3-F1
#
_entry.id   AF-A0A1E3I4A3-F1
#
_cell.length_a   1.000
_cell.length_b   1.000
_cell.length_c   1.000
_cell.angle_alpha   90.00
_cell.angle_beta   90.00
_cell.angle_gamma   90.00
#
_symmetry.space_group_name_H-M   'P 1'
#
loop_
_entity.id
_entity.type
_entity.pdbx_description
1 polymer ?
#
loop_
_entity_poly.entity_id
_entity_poly.type
_entity_poly.pdbx_seq_one_letter_code
_entity_poly.pdbx_strand_id
1 'polypeptide(L)'
;MSSRTESVSNTLASAIANLEKDQELRKQVKESLEPIEDLARSAWSTVNKIHSAPSTQHAAICEKSLEITRDIKPLWASVASLIPEGEFHRYSYAIGPINRSLTQTIVFSRFMLFDELTPAFTVSDLIGLEQDTTKNLILSAEDYLQGVIGAVNELPRLSINAVTSQNFDLPVKISAFVNDIFSSYSLLNLRNDALRRRFDSLKYDLKRCEDVVYDLTLRGLAPAPKA
;
A
#
# COMPACT_ATOMS: atom_id res chain seq x y z
N MET A 1 33.13 4.43 48.53
CA MET A 1 32.89 3.73 47.26
C MET A 1 33.61 4.50 46.16
N SER A 2 34.29 3.82 45.24
CA SER A 2 35.19 4.43 44.25
C SER A 2 34.42 5.40 43.33
N SER A 3 34.98 6.60 43.05
CA SER A 3 34.38 7.58 42.13
C SER A 3 34.09 6.98 40.73
N ARG A 4 34.79 5.90 40.37
CA ARG A 4 34.53 5.10 39.17
C ARG A 4 33.17 4.40 39.22
N THR A 5 32.79 3.80 40.33
CA THR A 5 31.52 3.07 40.47
C THR A 5 30.33 4.04 40.37
N GLU A 6 30.47 5.21 40.97
CA GLU A 6 29.45 6.27 40.93
C GLU A 6 29.35 6.91 39.53
N SER A 7 30.49 7.15 38.87
CA SER A 7 30.53 7.61 37.47
C SER A 7 29.87 6.61 36.51
N VAL A 8 30.18 5.32 36.63
CA VAL A 8 29.58 4.27 35.80
C VAL A 8 28.07 4.16 36.06
N SER A 9 27.65 4.16 37.34
CA SER A 9 26.24 4.09 37.71
C SER A 9 25.45 5.28 37.16
N ASN A 10 25.95 6.51 37.33
CA ASN A 10 25.25 7.72 36.88
C ASN A 10 25.19 7.82 35.35
N THR A 11 26.27 7.44 34.66
CA THR A 11 26.33 7.48 33.20
C THR A 11 25.41 6.44 32.57
N LEU A 12 25.43 5.19 33.09
CA LEU A 12 24.57 4.12 32.59
C LEU A 12 23.10 4.34 32.96
N ALA A 13 22.80 4.92 34.12
CA ALA A 13 21.42 5.22 34.51
C ALA A 13 20.72 6.15 33.51
N SER A 14 21.40 7.20 33.04
CA SER A 14 20.85 8.09 32.00
C SER A 14 20.62 7.37 30.67
N ALA A 15 21.56 6.52 30.25
CA ALA A 15 21.42 5.74 29.02
C ALA A 15 20.27 4.72 29.11
N ILE A 16 20.11 4.04 30.25
CA ILE A 16 19.02 3.10 30.51
C ILE A 16 17.67 3.83 30.48
N ALA A 17 17.55 4.97 31.17
CA ALA A 17 16.31 5.76 31.18
C ALA A 17 15.90 6.24 29.78
N ASN A 18 16.87 6.63 28.94
CA ASN A 18 16.61 7.02 27.56
C ASN A 18 16.13 5.82 26.70
N LEU A 19 16.70 4.64 26.92
CA LEU A 19 16.29 3.42 26.25
C LEU A 19 14.86 3.01 26.64
N GLU A 20 14.53 3.05 27.92
CA GLU A 20 13.18 2.75 28.44
C GLU A 20 12.15 3.73 27.87
N LYS A 21 12.48 5.03 27.83
CA LYS A 21 11.61 6.04 27.23
C LYS A 21 11.36 5.80 25.74
N ASP A 22 12.38 5.42 24.97
CA ASP A 22 12.22 5.07 23.55
C ASP A 22 11.36 3.82 23.36
N GLN A 23 11.56 2.79 24.19
CA GLN A 23 10.76 1.57 24.13
C GLN A 23 9.28 1.84 24.43
N GLU A 24 9.00 2.65 25.45
CA GLU A 24 7.63 3.05 25.80
C GLU A 24 6.99 3.87 24.68
N LEU A 25 7.72 4.84 24.10
CA LEU A 25 7.21 5.63 22.98
C LEU A 25 6.92 4.76 21.74
N ARG A 26 7.79 3.80 21.41
CA ARG A 26 7.54 2.84 20.32
C ARG A 26 6.30 1.99 20.55
N LYS A 27 6.03 1.62 21.81
CA LYS A 27 4.83 0.89 22.19
C LYS A 27 3.58 1.75 22.01
N GLN A 28 3.59 2.98 22.52
CA GLN A 28 2.49 3.94 22.36
C GLN A 28 2.20 4.25 20.89
N VAL A 29 3.23 4.42 20.06
CA VAL A 29 3.06 4.62 18.61
C VAL A 29 2.35 3.42 17.98
N LYS A 30 2.75 2.18 18.31
CA LYS A 30 2.06 0.98 17.79
C LYS A 30 0.61 0.91 18.24
N GLU A 31 0.33 1.14 19.52
CA GLU A 31 -1.03 1.14 20.06
C GLU A 31 -1.90 2.22 19.39
N SER A 32 -1.34 3.40 19.10
CA SER A 32 -2.05 4.47 18.38
C SER A 32 -2.39 4.12 16.93
N LEU A 33 -1.69 3.15 16.33
CA LEU A 33 -1.93 2.69 14.97
C LEU A 33 -3.03 1.62 14.87
N GLU A 34 -3.39 0.94 15.97
CA GLU A 34 -4.38 -0.16 15.94
C GLU A 34 -5.73 0.24 15.30
N PRO A 35 -6.33 1.41 15.62
CA PRO A 35 -7.58 1.83 14.97
C PRO A 35 -7.43 2.06 13.47
N ILE A 36 -6.25 2.51 13.02
CA ILE A 36 -5.94 2.70 11.61
C ILE A 36 -5.78 1.35 10.93
N GLU A 37 -5.09 0.40 11.56
CA GLU A 37 -4.94 -0.97 11.06
C GLU A 37 -6.28 -1.68 10.92
N ASP A 38 -7.21 -1.48 11.87
CA ASP A 38 -8.56 -2.05 11.82
C ASP A 38 -9.35 -1.54 10.61
N LEU A 39 -9.36 -0.22 10.38
CA LEU A 39 -10.02 0.36 9.23
C LEU A 39 -9.34 -0.02 7.91
N ALA A 40 -8.00 -0.06 7.88
CA ALA A 40 -7.24 -0.52 6.71
C ALA A 40 -7.61 -1.97 6.34
N ARG A 41 -7.68 -2.87 7.34
CA ARG A 41 -8.12 -4.26 7.14
C ARG A 41 -9.57 -4.33 6.67
N SER A 42 -10.45 -3.50 7.21
CA SER A 42 -11.86 -3.44 6.81
C SER A 42 -12.02 -2.94 5.36
N ALA A 43 -11.29 -1.90 4.97
CA ALA A 43 -11.27 -1.37 3.61
C ALA A 43 -10.74 -2.42 2.61
N TRP A 44 -9.65 -3.11 2.96
CA TRP A 44 -9.08 -4.19 2.15
C TRP A 44 -10.03 -5.38 2.02
N SER A 45 -10.65 -5.81 3.13
CA SER A 45 -11.66 -6.87 3.13
C SER A 45 -12.87 -6.51 2.26
N THR A 46 -13.28 -5.25 2.29
CA THR A 46 -14.38 -4.75 1.47
C THR A 46 -14.05 -4.83 -0.01
N VAL A 47 -12.90 -4.31 -0.45
CA VAL A 47 -12.52 -4.34 -1.87
C VAL A 47 -12.29 -5.76 -2.40
N ASN A 48 -11.78 -6.68 -1.56
CA ASN A 48 -11.57 -8.07 -1.94
C ASN A 48 -12.85 -8.82 -2.35
N LYS A 49 -14.03 -8.34 -1.93
CA LYS A 49 -15.32 -8.93 -2.36
C LYS A 49 -15.51 -8.88 -3.87
N ILE A 50 -14.80 -7.99 -4.57
CA ILE A 50 -14.82 -7.86 -6.02
C ILE A 50 -14.51 -9.18 -6.74
N HIS A 51 -13.67 -10.04 -6.15
CA HIS A 51 -13.30 -11.33 -6.72
C HIS A 51 -14.46 -12.33 -6.80
N SER A 52 -15.52 -12.14 -6.02
CA SER A 52 -16.71 -12.99 -5.99
C SER A 52 -17.99 -12.26 -6.41
N ALA A 53 -17.92 -10.96 -6.64
CA ALA A 53 -19.08 -10.13 -6.96
C ALA A 53 -19.27 -9.99 -8.48
N PRO A 54 -20.53 -9.85 -8.95
CA PRO A 54 -20.81 -9.50 -10.34
C PRO A 54 -20.18 -8.15 -10.72
N SER A 55 -19.83 -7.98 -12.00
CA SER A 55 -19.23 -6.75 -12.53
C SER A 55 -20.04 -5.48 -12.23
N THR A 56 -21.37 -5.59 -12.17
CA THR A 56 -22.29 -4.49 -11.84
C THR A 56 -22.10 -3.95 -10.42
N GLN A 57 -21.50 -4.72 -9.50
CA GLN A 57 -21.26 -4.31 -8.12
C GLN A 57 -19.83 -3.82 -7.89
N HIS A 58 -18.93 -3.96 -8.87
CA HIS A 58 -17.50 -3.63 -8.72
C HIS A 58 -17.28 -2.18 -8.32
N ALA A 59 -17.98 -1.24 -8.98
CA ALA A 59 -17.87 0.18 -8.67
C ALA A 59 -18.31 0.50 -7.24
N ALA A 60 -19.49 0.03 -6.84
CA ALA A 60 -20.02 0.25 -5.49
C ALA A 60 -19.12 -0.34 -4.39
N ILE A 61 -18.50 -1.50 -4.64
CA ILE A 61 -17.54 -2.11 -3.71
C ILE A 61 -16.29 -1.23 -3.55
N CYS A 62 -15.75 -0.71 -4.66
CA CYS A 62 -14.57 0.16 -4.65
C CYS A 62 -14.86 1.50 -3.98
N GLU A 63 -16.00 2.11 -4.28
CA GLU A 63 -16.47 3.33 -3.62
C GLU A 63 -16.61 3.11 -2.11
N LYS A 64 -17.20 1.99 -1.69
CA LYS A 64 -17.35 1.68 -0.28
C LYS A 64 -16.01 1.48 0.45
N SER A 65 -15.03 0.84 -0.21
CA SER A 65 -13.69 0.70 0.34
C SER A 65 -12.99 2.07 0.49
N LEU A 66 -13.15 2.96 -0.48
CA LEU A 66 -12.62 4.33 -0.42
C LEU A 66 -13.30 5.17 0.66
N GLU A 67 -14.61 5.00 0.90
CA GLU A 67 -15.31 5.63 2.03
C GLU A 67 -14.68 5.23 3.38
N ILE A 68 -14.49 3.92 3.62
CA ILE A 68 -13.85 3.43 4.86
C ILE A 68 -12.44 4.01 5.01
N THR A 69 -11.71 4.15 3.92
CA THR A 69 -10.36 4.72 3.94
C THR A 69 -10.36 6.21 4.33
N ARG A 70 -11.41 6.97 3.99
CA ARG A 70 -11.52 8.38 4.41
C ARG A 70 -11.70 8.54 5.91
N ASP A 71 -12.35 7.58 6.57
CA ASP A 71 -12.56 7.58 8.02
C ASP A 71 -11.23 7.47 8.81
N ILE A 72 -10.14 7.08 8.15
CA ILE A 72 -8.79 7.00 8.72
C ILE A 72 -8.16 8.37 8.91
N LYS A 73 -8.48 9.34 8.05
CA LYS A 73 -7.87 10.68 8.02
C LYS A 73 -7.73 11.34 9.40
N PRO A 74 -8.78 11.41 10.25
CA PRO A 74 -8.65 12.04 11.57
C PRO A 74 -7.77 11.27 12.56
N LEU A 75 -7.59 9.95 12.37
CA LEU A 75 -6.84 9.09 13.31
C LEU A 75 -5.34 9.36 13.26
N TRP A 76 -4.80 9.84 12.14
CA TRP A 76 -3.38 10.16 12.02
C TRP A 76 -2.93 11.29 12.95
N ALA A 77 -3.83 12.15 13.42
CA ALA A 77 -3.49 13.24 14.33
C ALA A 77 -2.95 12.72 15.68
N SER A 78 -3.48 11.61 16.20
CA SER A 78 -2.97 11.01 17.44
C SER A 78 -1.55 10.46 17.26
N VAL A 79 -1.31 9.77 16.14
CA VAL A 79 0.01 9.23 15.76
C VAL A 79 1.02 10.36 15.59
N ALA A 80 0.64 11.41 14.85
CA ALA A 80 1.49 12.57 14.59
C ALA A 80 1.91 13.28 15.89
N SER A 81 1.02 13.36 16.88
CA SER A 81 1.33 13.99 18.17
C SER A 81 2.39 13.25 19.01
N LEU A 82 2.58 11.95 18.75
CA LEU A 82 3.56 11.12 19.46
C LEU A 82 4.94 11.19 18.83
N ILE A 83 5.05 11.50 17.53
CA ILE A 83 6.31 11.44 16.80
C ILE A 83 7.03 12.79 16.89
N PRO A 84 8.24 12.84 17.49
CA PRO A 84 9.02 14.06 17.56
C PRO A 84 9.34 14.60 16.16
N GLU A 85 9.43 15.93 16.04
CA GLU A 85 9.76 16.58 14.78
C GLU A 85 11.12 16.10 14.26
N GLY A 86 11.19 15.72 12.98
CA GLY A 86 12.39 15.20 12.34
C GLY A 86 12.72 13.72 12.65
N GLU A 87 11.99 13.06 13.54
CA GLU A 87 12.25 11.65 13.90
C GLU A 87 11.40 10.62 13.14
N PHE A 88 10.65 11.03 12.11
CA PHE A 88 9.77 10.14 11.34
C PHE A 88 10.44 8.81 10.91
N HIS A 89 11.66 8.89 10.37
CA HIS A 89 12.37 7.73 9.86
C HIS A 89 12.63 6.66 10.94
N ARG A 90 12.74 7.06 12.22
CA ARG A 90 12.88 6.13 13.36
C ARG A 90 11.65 5.23 13.54
N TYR A 91 10.47 5.74 13.20
CA TYR A 91 9.18 5.05 13.36
C TYR A 91 8.61 4.50 12.05
N SER A 92 9.34 4.67 10.93
CA SER A 92 8.98 4.17 9.60
C SER A 92 8.72 2.66 9.57
N TYR A 93 9.38 1.88 10.43
CA TYR A 93 9.15 0.44 10.52
C TYR A 93 7.71 0.07 10.92
N ALA A 94 7.04 0.93 11.71
CA ALA A 94 5.67 0.72 12.17
C ALA A 94 4.65 1.31 11.20
N ILE A 95 4.92 2.52 10.67
CA ILE A 95 4.00 3.24 9.79
C ILE A 95 4.04 2.71 8.34
N GLY A 96 5.22 2.33 7.85
CA GLY A 96 5.42 1.88 6.47
C GLY A 96 4.51 0.73 6.04
N PRO A 97 4.35 -0.37 6.82
CA PRO A 97 3.41 -1.44 6.50
C PRO A 97 1.97 -0.95 6.27
N ILE A 98 1.50 -0.02 7.09
CA ILE A 98 0.15 0.55 6.99
C ILE A 98 0.03 1.41 5.73
N ASN A 99 1.01 2.29 5.49
CA ASN A 99 1.08 3.11 4.28
C ASN A 99 1.04 2.25 3.01
N ARG A 100 1.79 1.14 2.98
CA ARG A 100 1.77 0.18 1.87
C ARG A 100 0.39 -0.44 1.67
N SER A 101 -0.24 -0.90 2.75
CA SER A 101 -1.57 -1.53 2.73
C SER A 101 -2.68 -0.57 2.24
N LEU A 102 -2.66 0.66 2.75
CA LEU A 102 -3.59 1.71 2.33
C LEU A 102 -3.38 2.11 0.87
N THR A 103 -2.11 2.28 0.46
CA THR A 103 -1.76 2.56 -0.93
C THR A 103 -2.27 1.46 -1.85
N GLN A 104 -2.05 0.19 -1.50
CA GLN A 104 -2.57 -0.96 -2.24
C GLN A 104 -4.09 -0.89 -2.40
N THR A 105 -4.81 -0.65 -1.30
CA THR A 105 -6.27 -0.58 -1.30
C THR A 105 -6.80 0.57 -2.16
N ILE A 106 -6.21 1.76 -2.04
CA ILE A 106 -6.60 2.96 -2.80
C ILE A 106 -6.30 2.78 -4.29
N VAL A 107 -5.08 2.36 -4.63
CA VAL A 107 -4.65 2.20 -6.02
C VAL A 107 -5.52 1.16 -6.72
N PHE A 108 -5.78 0.02 -6.07
CA PHE A 108 -6.66 -1.01 -6.61
C PHE A 108 -8.08 -0.46 -6.85
N SER A 109 -8.67 0.17 -5.83
CA SER A 109 -10.05 0.68 -5.91
C SER A 109 -10.19 1.76 -6.98
N ARG A 110 -9.21 2.66 -7.08
CA ARG A 110 -9.23 3.75 -8.07
C ARG A 110 -8.94 3.27 -9.48
N PHE A 111 -8.06 2.29 -9.67
CA PHE A 111 -7.87 1.65 -10.97
C PHE A 111 -9.20 1.08 -11.49
N MET A 112 -9.95 0.36 -10.63
CA MET A 112 -11.26 -0.19 -10.99
C MET A 112 -12.31 0.86 -11.35
N LEU A 113 -12.22 2.08 -10.79
CA LEU A 113 -13.18 3.16 -11.02
C LEU A 113 -12.80 4.05 -12.21
N PHE A 114 -11.51 4.32 -12.40
CA PHE A 114 -11.01 5.39 -13.27
C PHE A 114 -10.02 4.92 -14.33
N ASP A 115 -9.59 3.66 -14.31
CA ASP A 115 -8.63 3.09 -15.27
C ASP A 115 -7.28 3.83 -15.30
N GLU A 116 -6.83 4.32 -14.13
CA GLU A 116 -5.60 5.10 -13.98
C GLU A 116 -4.77 4.67 -12.76
N LEU A 117 -3.46 4.95 -12.80
CA LEU A 117 -2.60 4.83 -11.63
C LEU A 117 -2.78 6.08 -10.74
N THR A 118 -3.15 5.88 -9.49
CA THR A 118 -3.34 6.99 -8.55
C THR A 118 -1.98 7.59 -8.14
N PRO A 119 -1.76 8.91 -8.33
CA PRO A 119 -0.50 9.57 -7.94
C PRO A 119 -0.24 9.53 -6.43
N ALA A 120 1.03 9.52 -6.02
CA ALA A 120 1.42 9.45 -4.61
C ALA A 120 0.84 10.58 -3.76
N PHE A 121 0.79 11.81 -4.27
CA PHE A 121 0.19 12.95 -3.53
C PHE A 121 -1.32 12.75 -3.28
N THR A 122 -2.03 12.16 -4.24
CA THR A 122 -3.47 11.87 -4.09
C THR A 122 -3.67 10.76 -3.07
N VAL A 123 -2.82 9.73 -3.07
CA VAL A 123 -2.84 8.70 -2.03
C VAL A 123 -2.59 9.33 -0.66
N SER A 124 -1.55 10.16 -0.53
CA SER A 124 -1.18 10.86 0.71
C SER A 124 -2.34 11.70 1.28
N ASP A 125 -3.04 12.45 0.44
CA ASP A 125 -4.21 13.24 0.86
C ASP A 125 -5.40 12.35 1.29
N LEU A 126 -5.67 11.28 0.53
CA LEU A 126 -6.77 10.36 0.82
C LEU A 126 -6.59 9.59 2.13
N ILE A 127 -5.36 9.16 2.44
CA ILE A 127 -5.06 8.50 3.72
C ILE A 127 -5.00 9.50 4.88
N GLY A 128 -4.73 10.79 4.61
CA GLY A 128 -4.73 11.85 5.61
C GLY A 128 -3.36 12.35 6.07
N LEU A 129 -2.30 12.17 5.29
CA LEU A 129 -0.96 12.67 5.65
C LEU A 129 -0.69 14.13 5.24
N GLU A 130 -1.51 14.71 4.37
CA GLU A 130 -1.37 16.12 3.91
C GLU A 130 -2.06 17.15 4.83
N GLN A 131 -2.32 16.82 6.11
CA GLN A 131 -2.98 17.73 7.05
C GLN A 131 -1.94 18.58 7.80
N ASP A 132 -2.34 19.77 8.26
CA ASP A 132 -1.48 20.60 9.11
C ASP A 132 -1.02 19.88 10.38
N THR A 133 -1.87 19.00 10.92
CA THR A 133 -1.61 18.17 12.11
C THR A 133 -0.69 16.99 11.84
N THR A 134 -0.47 16.60 10.58
CA THR A 134 0.27 15.39 10.20
C THR A 134 1.51 15.69 9.37
N LYS A 135 1.98 16.94 9.35
CA LYS A 135 3.17 17.40 8.60
C LYS A 135 4.47 16.63 8.89
N ASN A 136 4.57 15.98 10.04
CA ASN A 136 5.71 15.15 10.41
C ASN A 136 5.61 13.72 9.86
N LEU A 137 4.47 13.31 9.31
CA LEU A 137 4.25 12.00 8.70
C LEU A 137 4.36 12.11 7.18
N ILE A 138 5.01 11.13 6.55
CA ILE A 138 5.19 11.12 5.11
C ILE A 138 4.81 9.76 4.51
N LEU A 139 4.22 9.78 3.32
CA LEU A 139 4.18 8.61 2.45
C LEU A 139 5.52 8.54 1.72
N SER A 140 6.40 7.63 2.14
CA SER A 140 7.68 7.46 1.48
C SER A 140 7.48 6.94 0.04
N ALA A 141 8.36 7.34 -0.88
CA ALA A 141 8.32 6.84 -2.26
C ALA A 141 8.45 5.30 -2.30
N GLU A 142 9.24 4.73 -1.39
CA GLU A 142 9.38 3.28 -1.28
C GLU A 142 8.07 2.61 -0.87
N ASP A 143 7.37 3.13 0.15
CA ASP A 143 6.08 2.58 0.61
C ASP A 143 5.01 2.73 -0.48
N TYR A 144 4.99 3.84 -1.21
CA TYR A 144 4.09 4.03 -2.34
C TYR A 144 4.36 2.97 -3.43
N LEU A 145 5.61 2.83 -3.89
CA LEU A 145 5.96 1.88 -4.94
C LEU A 145 5.66 0.44 -4.54
N GLN A 146 5.90 0.09 -3.27
CA GLN A 146 5.56 -1.21 -2.71
C GLN A 146 4.05 -1.44 -2.58
N GLY A 147 3.27 -0.40 -2.29
CA GLY A 147 1.81 -0.46 -2.26
C GLY A 147 1.20 -0.68 -3.65
N VAL A 148 1.72 0.01 -4.66
CA VAL A 148 1.33 -0.19 -6.07
C VAL A 148 1.61 -1.62 -6.52
N ILE A 149 2.77 -2.19 -6.18
CA ILE A 149 3.07 -3.61 -6.45
C ILE A 149 2.00 -4.51 -5.81
N GLY A 150 1.63 -4.23 -4.55
CA GLY A 150 0.57 -4.97 -3.86
C GLY A 150 -0.77 -4.93 -4.59
N ALA A 151 -1.17 -3.78 -5.14
CA ALA A 151 -2.39 -3.67 -5.93
C ALA A 151 -2.30 -4.52 -7.21
N VAL A 152 -1.16 -4.47 -7.90
CA VAL A 152 -0.92 -5.23 -9.13
C VAL A 152 -0.95 -6.74 -8.88
N ASN A 153 -0.42 -7.22 -7.76
CA ASN A 153 -0.38 -8.66 -7.46
C ASN A 153 -1.79 -9.31 -7.37
N GLU A 154 -2.86 -8.55 -7.12
CA GLU A 154 -4.23 -9.07 -7.09
C GLU A 154 -4.93 -9.06 -8.45
N LEU A 155 -4.43 -8.27 -9.41
CA LEU A 155 -5.08 -8.11 -10.72
C LEU A 155 -5.10 -9.39 -11.58
N PRO A 156 -4.08 -10.27 -11.61
CA PRO A 156 -4.16 -11.52 -12.36
C PRO A 156 -5.29 -12.43 -11.87
N ARG A 157 -5.55 -12.46 -10.56
CA ARG A 157 -6.67 -13.20 -9.99
C ARG A 157 -8.00 -12.58 -10.42
N LEU A 158 -8.12 -11.26 -10.37
CA LEU A 158 -9.33 -10.56 -10.82
C LEU A 158 -9.58 -10.80 -12.31
N SER A 159 -8.54 -10.78 -13.15
CA SER A 159 -8.61 -11.04 -14.59
C SER A 159 -9.26 -12.40 -14.88
N ILE A 160 -8.81 -13.47 -14.23
CA ILE A 160 -9.40 -14.81 -14.37
C ILE A 160 -10.87 -14.85 -13.92
N ASN A 161 -11.18 -14.19 -12.80
CA ASN A 161 -12.55 -14.15 -12.29
C ASN A 161 -13.48 -13.35 -13.22
N ALA A 162 -12.96 -12.30 -13.87
CA ALA A 162 -13.69 -11.52 -14.86
C ALA A 162 -14.05 -12.38 -16.08
N VAL A 163 -13.11 -13.18 -16.61
CA VAL A 163 -13.38 -14.14 -17.69
C VAL A 163 -14.46 -15.15 -17.28
N THR A 164 -14.36 -15.70 -16.07
CA THR A 164 -15.36 -16.62 -15.52
C THR A 164 -16.76 -15.97 -15.46
N SER A 165 -16.82 -14.67 -15.21
CA SER A 165 -18.04 -13.87 -15.14
C SER A 165 -18.47 -13.28 -16.49
N GLN A 166 -17.86 -13.71 -17.60
CA GLN A 166 -18.10 -13.22 -18.96
C GLN A 166 -17.82 -11.73 -19.18
N ASN A 167 -17.01 -11.11 -18.32
CA ASN A 167 -16.49 -9.77 -18.54
C ASN A 167 -15.12 -9.88 -19.22
N PHE A 168 -15.11 -9.85 -20.56
CA PHE A 168 -13.89 -10.01 -21.36
C PHE A 168 -13.11 -8.71 -21.57
N ASP A 169 -13.72 -7.55 -21.30
CA ASP A 169 -13.06 -6.25 -21.43
C ASP A 169 -12.07 -5.99 -20.28
N LEU A 170 -12.44 -6.38 -19.05
CA LEU A 170 -11.62 -6.14 -17.86
C LEU A 170 -10.23 -6.82 -17.91
N PRO A 171 -10.09 -8.08 -18.34
CA PRO A 171 -8.79 -8.71 -18.55
C PRO A 171 -7.84 -7.93 -19.46
N VAL A 172 -8.36 -7.32 -20.53
CA VAL A 172 -7.58 -6.52 -21.47
C VAL A 172 -7.06 -5.26 -20.80
N LYS A 173 -7.93 -4.55 -20.07
CA LYS A 173 -7.55 -3.37 -19.27
C LYS A 173 -6.49 -3.70 -18.22
N ILE A 174 -6.71 -4.79 -17.48
CA ILE A 174 -5.75 -5.27 -16.48
C ILE A 174 -4.39 -5.56 -17.12
N SER A 175 -4.36 -6.28 -18.24
CA SER A 175 -3.10 -6.61 -18.90
C SER A 175 -2.33 -5.38 -19.36
N ALA A 176 -3.02 -4.38 -19.92
CA ALA A 176 -2.40 -3.11 -20.32
C ALA A 176 -1.82 -2.38 -19.10
N PHE A 177 -2.61 -2.23 -18.03
CA PHE A 177 -2.17 -1.55 -16.80
C PHE A 177 -0.97 -2.21 -16.13
N VAL A 178 -0.98 -3.55 -16.05
CA VAL A 178 0.13 -4.33 -15.48
C VAL A 178 1.40 -4.16 -16.32
N ASN A 179 1.28 -4.16 -17.65
CA ASN A 179 2.40 -3.95 -18.56
C ASN A 179 3.00 -2.53 -18.44
N ASP A 180 2.16 -1.50 -18.34
CA ASP A 180 2.60 -0.11 -18.20
C ASP A 180 3.34 0.11 -16.87
N ILE A 181 2.85 -0.48 -15.78
CA ILE A 181 3.53 -0.46 -14.48
C ILE A 181 4.86 -1.22 -14.56
N PHE A 182 4.87 -2.43 -15.12
CA PHE A 182 6.08 -3.23 -15.24
C PHE A 182 7.16 -2.50 -16.06
N SER A 183 6.77 -1.90 -17.18
CA SER A 183 7.65 -1.11 -18.05
C SER A 183 8.20 0.11 -17.32
N SER A 184 7.36 0.83 -16.60
CA SER A 184 7.76 2.01 -15.81
C SER A 184 8.73 1.64 -14.68
N TYR A 185 8.49 0.54 -13.97
CA TYR A 185 9.37 0.09 -12.89
C TYR A 185 10.70 -0.46 -13.43
N SER A 186 10.74 -0.98 -14.65
CA SER A 186 11.97 -1.45 -15.29
C SER A 186 12.97 -0.31 -15.56
N LEU A 187 12.50 0.94 -15.62
CA LEU A 187 13.34 2.14 -15.75
C LEU A 187 14.00 2.54 -14.42
N LEU A 188 13.51 2.01 -13.29
CA LEU A 188 14.05 2.34 -11.98
C LEU A 188 15.36 1.58 -11.72
N ASN A 189 16.41 2.32 -11.40
CA ASN A 189 17.67 1.73 -10.94
C ASN A 189 17.58 1.33 -9.46
N LEU A 190 16.80 0.27 -9.18
CA LEU A 190 16.59 -0.25 -7.84
C LEU A 190 17.86 -0.94 -7.32
N ARG A 191 18.22 -0.66 -6.07
CA ARG A 191 19.26 -1.41 -5.35
C ARG A 191 18.73 -2.80 -4.99
N ASN A 192 19.62 -3.73 -4.65
CA ASN A 192 19.24 -5.08 -4.20
C ASN A 192 18.62 -5.07 -2.80
N ASP A 193 17.37 -4.63 -2.70
CA ASP A 193 16.61 -4.49 -1.46
C ASP A 193 15.25 -5.20 -1.52
N ALA A 194 14.38 -4.94 -0.52
CA ALA A 194 13.06 -5.53 -0.46
C ALA A 194 12.16 -5.10 -1.64
N LEU A 195 12.26 -3.84 -2.08
CA LEU A 195 11.48 -3.32 -3.20
C LEU A 195 11.89 -4.02 -4.50
N ARG A 196 13.19 -4.24 -4.74
CA ARG A 196 13.67 -5.00 -5.91
C ARG A 196 13.09 -6.42 -5.97
N ARG A 197 13.11 -7.15 -4.85
CA ARG A 197 12.55 -8.52 -4.79
C ARG A 197 11.05 -8.55 -5.10
N ARG A 198 10.30 -7.55 -4.63
CA ARG A 198 8.86 -7.42 -4.94
C ARG A 198 8.61 -6.98 -6.38
N PHE A 199 9.45 -6.12 -6.94
CA PHE A 199 9.38 -5.78 -8.36
C PHE A 199 9.65 -7.01 -9.24
N ASP A 200 10.68 -7.80 -8.93
CA ASP A 200 11.03 -9.00 -9.71
C ASP A 200 9.91 -10.05 -9.73
N SER A 201 8.95 -10.01 -8.80
CA SER A 201 7.77 -10.89 -8.82
C SER A 201 6.74 -10.47 -9.87
N LEU A 202 6.69 -9.20 -10.27
CA LEU A 202 5.71 -8.67 -11.23
C LEU A 202 5.78 -9.34 -12.60
N LYS A 203 6.94 -9.88 -13.01
CA LYS A 203 7.07 -10.61 -14.28
C LYS A 203 6.15 -11.82 -14.36
N TYR A 204 5.84 -12.45 -13.22
CA TYR A 204 4.93 -13.59 -13.17
C TYR A 204 3.47 -13.14 -13.27
N ASP A 205 3.13 -12.01 -12.65
CA ASP A 205 1.81 -11.40 -12.75
C ASP A 205 1.54 -10.91 -14.18
N LEU A 206 2.52 -10.26 -14.81
CA LEU A 206 2.48 -9.84 -16.21
C LEU A 206 2.21 -11.03 -17.13
N LYS A 207 3.05 -12.07 -17.04
CA LYS A 207 2.88 -13.29 -17.83
C LYS A 207 1.48 -13.89 -17.66
N ARG A 208 0.98 -13.95 -16.43
CA ARG A 208 -0.34 -14.52 -16.15
C ARG A 208 -1.47 -13.69 -16.78
N CYS A 209 -1.35 -12.37 -16.79
CA CYS A 209 -2.31 -11.50 -17.48
C CYS A 209 -2.24 -11.66 -19.00
N GLU A 210 -1.04 -11.74 -19.57
CA GLU A 210 -0.81 -11.98 -21.01
C GLU A 210 -1.40 -13.33 -21.45
N ASP A 211 -1.18 -14.39 -20.68
CA ASP A 211 -1.71 -15.73 -20.96
C ASP A 211 -3.27 -15.70 -20.99
N VAL A 212 -3.91 -14.92 -20.10
CA VAL A 212 -5.38 -14.75 -20.11
C VAL A 212 -5.86 -14.01 -21.36
N VAL A 213 -5.20 -12.91 -21.74
CA VAL A 213 -5.57 -12.14 -22.95
C VAL A 213 -5.32 -12.95 -24.23
N TYR A 214 -4.24 -13.73 -24.27
CA TYR A 214 -3.96 -14.66 -25.35
C TYR A 214 -5.10 -15.67 -25.52
N ASP A 215 -5.56 -16.28 -24.42
CA ASP A 215 -6.67 -17.23 -24.42
C ASP A 215 -7.99 -16.63 -24.93
N LEU A 216 -8.27 -15.37 -24.58
CA LEU A 216 -9.44 -14.65 -25.07
C LEU A 216 -9.34 -14.34 -26.57
N THR A 217 -8.15 -13.91 -27.02
CA THR A 217 -7.89 -13.56 -28.42
C THR A 217 -8.02 -14.78 -29.32
N LEU A 218 -7.46 -15.93 -28.91
CA LEU A 218 -7.55 -17.19 -29.65
C LEU A 218 -8.99 -17.67 -29.84
N ARG A 219 -9.89 -17.30 -28.91
CA ARG A 219 -11.33 -17.64 -28.95
C ARG A 219 -12.20 -16.57 -29.59
N GLY A 220 -11.61 -15.46 -30.08
CA GLY A 220 -12.34 -14.34 -30.67
C GLY A 220 -13.19 -13.54 -29.67
N LEU A 221 -12.87 -13.62 -28.37
CA LEU A 221 -13.60 -12.96 -27.28
C LEU A 221 -12.98 -11.61 -26.87
N ALA A 222 -11.77 -11.32 -27.33
CA ALA A 222 -11.09 -10.04 -27.16
C ALA A 222 -10.63 -9.50 -28.52
N PRO A 223 -10.55 -8.17 -28.70
CA PRO A 223 -10.03 -7.58 -29.91
C PRO A 223 -8.59 -8.04 -30.14
N ALA A 224 -8.27 -8.48 -31.36
CA ALA A 224 -6.90 -8.77 -31.74
C ALA A 224 -6.05 -7.50 -31.53
N PRO A 225 -4.80 -7.64 -31.01
CA PRO A 225 -3.93 -6.48 -30.83
C PRO A 225 -3.84 -5.72 -32.15
N LYS A 226 -4.14 -4.41 -32.12
CA LYS A 226 -3.95 -3.55 -33.29
C LYS A 226 -2.45 -3.56 -33.60
N ALA A 227 -2.12 -4.03 -34.80
CA ALA A 227 -0.77 -4.02 -35.35
C ALA A 227 -0.22 -2.59 -35.47
#